data_AF-A0A838KWZ5-F1
#
_entry.id   AF-A0A838KWZ5-F1
#
_cell.length_a   1.000
_cell.length_b   1.000
_cell.length_c   1.000
_cell.angle_alpha   90.00
_cell.angle_beta   90.00
_cell.angle_gamma   90.00
#
_symmetry.space_group_name_H-M   'P 1'
#
loop_
_entity.id
_entity.type
_entity.pdbx_description
1 polymer ?
#
loop_
_entity_poly.entity_id
_entity_poly.type
_entity_poly.pdbx_seq_one_letter_code
_entity_poly.pdbx_strand_id
1 'polypeptide(L)'
;MDTRKSAKDRWEEAYSKGPERDAEFSTMSGVPIKPLYTPEDVEGDYDERLGYPGEYPYTRGVYPNMYRGRLWTVRQFAGYGTAAETNARFRYLLEHG
;
A
#
# COMPACT_ATOMS: atom_id res chain seq x y z
N MET A 1 15.90 -16.81 36.36
CA MET A 1 15.76 -16.71 34.89
C MET A 1 14.83 -15.53 34.66
N ASP A 2 15.38 -14.38 34.26
CA ASP A 2 14.73 -13.07 34.40
C ASP A 2 13.48 -12.93 33.51
N THR A 3 12.31 -12.91 34.14
CA THR A 3 10.98 -12.81 33.52
C THR A 3 10.62 -11.38 33.06
N ARG A 4 11.59 -10.45 33.04
CA ARG A 4 11.37 -9.02 32.80
C ARG A 4 11.55 -8.51 31.38
N LYS A 5 12.16 -9.28 30.47
CA LYS A 5 12.34 -8.84 29.07
C LYS A 5 11.10 -9.12 28.23
N SER A 6 10.63 -8.12 27.49
CA SER A 6 9.54 -8.24 26.54
C SER A 6 9.94 -9.16 25.37
N ALA A 7 8.97 -9.66 24.61
CA ALA A 7 9.28 -10.43 23.39
C ALA A 7 10.06 -9.59 22.36
N LYS A 8 9.79 -8.28 22.32
CA LYS A 8 10.48 -7.31 21.47
C LYS A 8 11.94 -7.17 21.89
N ASP A 9 12.23 -7.05 23.19
CA ASP A 9 13.60 -6.90 23.69
C ASP A 9 14.46 -8.13 23.36
N ARG A 10 13.87 -9.32 23.48
CA ARG A 10 14.54 -10.58 23.11
C ARG A 10 14.85 -10.63 21.61
N TRP A 11 13.92 -10.16 20.79
CA TRP A 11 14.11 -10.09 19.35
C TRP A 11 15.20 -9.07 18.98
N GLU A 12 15.19 -7.88 19.58
CA GLU A 12 16.17 -6.82 19.31
C GLU A 12 17.60 -7.24 19.69
N GLU A 13 17.73 -7.93 20.83
CA GLU A 13 19.00 -8.52 21.24
C GLU A 13 19.48 -9.63 20.29
N ALA A 14 18.57 -10.42 19.73
CA ALA A 14 18.92 -11.44 18.74
C ALA A 14 19.28 -10.81 17.39
N TYR A 15 18.55 -9.77 16.98
CA TYR A 15 18.72 -9.06 15.72
C TYR A 15 20.08 -8.37 15.64
N SER A 16 20.46 -7.62 16.69
CA SER A 16 21.75 -6.92 16.78
C SER A 16 22.99 -7.82 16.73
N LYS A 17 22.85 -9.13 16.97
CA LYS A 17 23.94 -10.12 16.87
C LYS A 17 24.07 -10.71 15.46
N GLY A 18 23.05 -10.56 14.62
CA GLY A 18 23.06 -11.04 13.24
C GLY A 18 23.80 -10.08 12.32
N PRO A 19 24.56 -10.58 11.32
CA PRO A 19 25.15 -9.71 10.32
C PRO A 19 24.05 -9.12 9.43
N GLU A 20 24.11 -7.82 9.17
CA GLU A 20 23.33 -7.19 8.12
C GLU A 20 24.09 -7.22 6.79
N ARG A 21 23.34 -7.27 5.69
CA ARG A 21 23.90 -7.11 4.35
C ARG A 21 24.34 -5.65 4.16
N ASP A 22 25.40 -5.44 3.40
CA ASP A 22 25.77 -4.12 2.87
C ASP A 22 24.80 -3.70 1.75
N ALA A 23 23.65 -3.14 2.14
CA ALA A 23 22.67 -2.56 1.25
C ALA A 23 21.89 -1.44 1.94
N GLU A 24 21.36 -0.53 1.14
CA GLU A 24 20.46 0.50 1.62
C GLU A 24 19.06 -0.09 1.87
N PHE A 25 18.60 -0.04 3.11
CA PHE A 25 17.24 -0.43 3.49
C PHE A 25 16.31 0.79 3.46
N SER A 26 16.05 1.29 2.25
CA SER A 26 15.14 2.41 2.02
C SER A 26 14.17 2.10 0.88
N THR A 27 13.05 2.82 0.85
CA THR A 27 12.14 2.79 -0.31
C THR A 27 12.77 3.53 -1.49
N MET A 28 12.22 3.35 -2.71
CA MET A 28 12.66 4.13 -3.89
C MET A 28 12.52 5.65 -3.71
N SER A 29 11.75 6.10 -2.72
CA SER A 29 11.59 7.52 -2.38
C SER A 29 12.53 7.98 -1.25
N GLY A 30 13.48 7.14 -0.82
CA GLY A 30 14.47 7.46 0.20
C GLY A 30 13.98 7.36 1.65
N VAL A 31 12.81 6.76 1.89
CA VAL A 31 12.30 6.56 3.26
C VAL A 31 12.98 5.33 3.89
N PRO A 32 13.69 5.47 5.03
CA PRO A 32 14.32 4.34 5.71
C PRO A 32 13.30 3.32 6.20
N ILE A 33 13.63 2.03 6.05
CA ILE A 33 12.77 0.92 6.43
C ILE A 33 13.32 0.29 7.73
N LYS A 34 12.49 0.26 8.77
CA LYS A 34 12.84 -0.43 10.02
C LYS A 34 12.85 -1.96 9.78
N PRO A 35 13.69 -2.71 10.49
CA PRO A 35 13.71 -4.17 10.41
C PRO A 35 12.43 -4.84 10.89
N LEU A 36 11.64 -4.16 11.73
CA LEU A 36 10.35 -4.61 12.21
C LEU A 36 9.45 -3.40 12.51
N TYR A 37 8.19 -3.49 12.12
CA TYR A 37 7.13 -2.56 12.52
C TYR A 37 6.14 -3.29 13.44
N THR A 38 5.78 -2.63 14.53
CA THR A 38 4.94 -3.14 15.62
C THR A 38 3.76 -2.19 15.85
N PRO A 39 2.76 -2.55 16.69
CA PRO A 39 1.70 -1.62 17.05
C PRO A 39 2.20 -0.30 17.66
N GLU A 40 3.39 -0.30 18.28
CA GLU A 40 4.04 0.91 18.83
C GLU A 40 4.56 1.86 17.74
N ASP A 41 4.73 1.38 16.50
CA ASP A 41 5.18 2.18 15.37
C ASP A 41 4.03 2.88 14.64
N VAL A 42 2.78 2.64 15.07
CA VAL A 42 1.59 3.31 14.54
C VAL A 42 1.32 4.57 15.38
N GLU A 43 1.57 5.73 14.79
CA GLU A 43 1.31 7.01 15.44
C GLU A 43 -0.15 7.47 15.24
N GLY A 44 -0.70 8.16 16.24
CA GLY A 44 -1.98 8.88 16.16
C GLY A 44 -3.22 8.02 16.43
N ASP A 45 -4.38 8.67 16.50
CA ASP A 45 -5.65 8.02 16.75
C ASP A 45 -6.17 7.28 15.51
N TYR A 46 -6.77 6.10 15.75
CA TYR A 46 -7.26 5.22 14.69
C TYR A 46 -8.41 5.87 13.90
N ASP A 47 -9.37 6.49 14.59
CA ASP A 47 -10.54 7.09 13.95
C ASP A 47 -10.14 8.37 13.20
N GLU A 48 -9.18 9.15 13.73
CA GLU A 48 -8.69 10.36 13.06
C GLU A 48 -7.84 10.07 11.81
N ARG A 49 -6.95 9.06 11.86
CA ARG A 49 -6.02 8.79 10.74
C ARG A 49 -6.58 7.86 9.69
N LEU A 50 -7.30 6.82 10.10
CA LEU A 50 -7.83 5.81 9.20
C LEU A 50 -9.30 6.03 8.92
N GLY A 51 -10.09 6.31 9.96
CA GLY A 51 -11.54 6.49 9.87
C GLY A 51 -12.27 5.33 9.19
N TYR A 52 -13.39 5.64 8.54
CA TYR A 52 -14.22 4.69 7.82
C TYR A 52 -14.28 5.03 6.31
N PRO A 53 -14.41 4.04 5.41
CA PRO A 53 -14.56 4.31 3.98
C PRO A 53 -15.76 5.22 3.70
N GLY A 54 -15.60 6.18 2.79
CA GLY A 54 -16.65 7.15 2.46
C GLY A 54 -16.77 8.33 3.42
N GLU A 55 -15.93 8.42 4.44
CA GLU A 55 -15.85 9.54 5.38
C GLU A 55 -14.44 10.12 5.41
N TYR A 56 -14.31 11.42 5.74
CA TYR A 56 -13.01 12.06 5.95
C TYR A 56 -12.23 11.31 7.04
N PRO A 57 -10.91 11.07 6.92
CA PRO A 57 -9.97 11.56 5.89
C PRO A 57 -9.90 10.75 4.59
N TYR A 58 -10.85 9.81 4.37
CA TYR A 58 -10.92 8.94 3.20
C TYR A 58 -9.72 8.02 2.98
N THR A 59 -8.88 7.82 4.01
CA THR A 59 -7.69 6.95 3.96
C THR A 59 -8.05 5.53 3.52
N ARG A 60 -9.25 5.06 3.86
CA ARG A 60 -9.77 3.72 3.51
C ARG A 60 -10.62 3.67 2.24
N GLY A 61 -10.68 4.78 1.50
CA GLY A 61 -11.43 4.91 0.25
C GLY A 61 -12.54 5.95 0.32
N VAL A 62 -12.88 6.50 -0.85
CA VAL A 62 -13.85 7.61 -1.00
C VAL A 62 -15.33 7.16 -1.02
N TYR A 63 -15.59 5.86 -1.11
CA TYR A 63 -16.96 5.31 -1.14
C TYR A 63 -17.18 4.33 0.02
N PRO A 64 -18.35 4.33 0.67
CA PRO A 64 -18.61 3.44 1.83
C PRO A 64 -18.50 1.95 1.52
N ASN A 65 -18.90 1.52 0.32
CA ASN A 65 -18.93 0.12 -0.09
C ASN A 65 -17.89 -0.25 -1.17
N MET A 66 -17.07 0.72 -1.62
CA MET A 66 -15.97 0.54 -2.59
C MET A 66 -16.29 -0.49 -3.69
N TYR A 67 -15.41 -1.47 -3.88
CA TYR A 67 -15.50 -2.49 -4.93
C TYR A 67 -16.53 -3.58 -4.66
N ARG A 68 -17.19 -3.59 -3.49
CA ARG A 68 -18.40 -4.40 -3.27
C ARG A 68 -19.61 -3.78 -3.97
N GLY A 69 -19.62 -2.47 -4.16
CA GLY A 69 -20.66 -1.76 -4.91
C GLY A 69 -20.36 -1.69 -6.40
N ARG A 70 -19.19 -1.16 -6.77
CA ARG A 70 -18.77 -1.03 -8.17
C ARG A 70 -17.27 -1.27 -8.29
N LEU A 71 -16.87 -2.16 -9.19
CA LEU A 71 -15.46 -2.38 -9.51
C LEU A 71 -14.81 -1.10 -10.07
N TRP A 72 -13.49 -1.00 -9.96
CA TRP A 72 -12.76 0.09 -10.61
C TRP A 72 -13.00 0.06 -12.12
N THR A 73 -12.96 1.23 -12.75
CA THR A 73 -13.07 1.28 -14.21
C THR A 73 -11.80 0.74 -14.82
N VAL A 74 -11.91 -0.33 -15.60
CA VAL A 74 -10.81 -0.80 -16.45
C VAL A 74 -10.63 0.26 -17.55
N ARG A 75 -9.49 0.95 -17.55
CA ARG A 75 -9.19 2.02 -18.50
C ARG A 75 -7.88 1.69 -19.21
N GLN A 76 -7.99 0.94 -20.29
CA GLN A 76 -6.85 0.60 -21.13
C GLN A 76 -6.38 1.84 -21.88
N PHE A 77 -5.09 2.15 -21.79
CA PHE A 77 -4.46 3.11 -22.69
C PHE A 77 -4.37 2.48 -24.08
N ALA A 78 -5.01 3.11 -25.06
CA ALA A 78 -4.96 2.70 -26.46
C ALA A 78 -4.91 3.93 -27.36
N GLY A 79 -4.12 3.83 -28.42
CA GLY A 79 -3.93 4.90 -29.40
C GLY A 79 -2.65 4.65 -30.19
N TYR A 80 -2.79 4.49 -31.50
CA TYR A 80 -1.68 4.42 -32.43
C TYR A 80 -2.16 4.81 -33.83
N GLY A 81 -1.24 5.29 -34.68
CA GLY A 81 -1.56 5.68 -36.05
C GLY A 81 -2.52 6.88 -36.12
N THR A 82 -3.52 6.76 -36.99
CA THR A 82 -4.52 7.79 -37.25
C THR A 82 -5.70 7.73 -36.27
N ALA A 83 -6.49 8.81 -36.25
CA ALA A 83 -7.71 8.87 -35.44
C ALA A 83 -8.71 7.74 -35.80
N ALA A 84 -8.79 7.34 -37.07
CA ALA A 84 -9.67 6.26 -37.52
C ALA A 84 -9.22 4.89 -36.98
N GLU A 85 -7.92 4.58 -37.04
CA GLU A 85 -7.35 3.34 -36.52
C GLU A 85 -7.51 3.25 -35.00
N THR A 86 -7.28 4.36 -34.30
CA THR A 86 -7.51 4.46 -32.85
C THR A 86 -9.00 4.28 -32.50
N ASN A 87 -9.93 4.85 -33.27
CA ASN A 87 -11.37 4.63 -33.06
C ASN A 87 -11.77 3.17 -33.23
N ALA A 88 -11.25 2.51 -34.28
CA ALA A 88 -11.48 1.09 -34.50
C ALA A 88 -10.98 0.25 -33.32
N ARG A 89 -9.79 0.58 -32.79
CA ARG A 89 -9.23 -0.08 -31.60
C ARG A 89 -10.07 0.15 -30.34
N PHE A 90 -10.60 1.37 -30.13
CA PHE A 90 -11.49 1.63 -29.00
C PHE A 90 -12.76 0.81 -29.05
N ARG A 91 -13.40 0.69 -30.21
CA ARG A 91 -14.59 -0.18 -30.37
C ARG A 91 -14.28 -1.63 -30.05
N TYR A 92 -13.16 -2.14 -30.58
CA TYR A 92 -12.69 -3.49 -30.25
C TYR A 92 -12.50 -3.68 -28.75
N LEU A 93 -11.87 -2.74 -28.05
CA LEU A 93 -11.67 -2.85 -26.59
C LEU A 93 -12.99 -2.81 -25.82
N LEU A 94 -13.92 -1.92 -26.18
CA LEU A 94 -15.24 -1.83 -25.53
C LEU A 94 -16.07 -3.12 -25.71
N GLU A 95 -15.93 -3.81 -26.85
CA GLU A 95 -16.58 -5.10 -27.09
C GLU A 95 -15.96 -6.23 -26.24
N HIS A 96 -14.72 -6.07 -25.80
CA HIS A 96 -13.94 -7.12 -25.11
C HIS A 96 -13.62 -6.82 -23.63
N GLY A 97 -14.05 -5.67 -23.08
CA GLY A 97 -13.99 -5.38 -21.63
C GLY A 97 -13.70 -3.93 -21.26
#